data_AF-A0A9P8TEG5-F1
#
_entry.id   AF-A0A9P8TEG5-F1
#
_cell.length_a   1.000
_cell.length_b   1.000
_cell.length_c   1.000
_cell.angle_alpha   90.00
_cell.angle_beta   90.00
_cell.angle_gamma   90.00
#
_symmetry.space_group_name_H-M   'P 1'
#
loop_
_entity.id
_entity.type
_entity.pdbx_description
1 polymer ?
#
loop_
_entity_poly.entity_id
_entity_poly.type
_entity_poly.pdbx_seq_one_letter_code
_entity_poly.pdbx_strand_id
1 'polypeptide(L)'
;MSFGYVKNAGKFLCIGRNYLAHIKELNNAKPSEPFFFLKPKSSVLLPKQGPVLVPRGTVVHHEVELACVIGKTLRDLDPASFTPSDALDSIKGYALAIDMSARNVQDEMKKKGLPWTIPKGFDTFMPLSGFIGKDQITDPYNVELNLTVNGQTRQKDMTNLMIFSIHRILTTMSSIMTIEEGDVILTGTPKGVGPIVPGDKIEAWAEVDGKRLPESVLELDVAEKPGPMWGPCLATFAPRSSSSYTLRAASVAAHAMGEPLKVAPWELGAMESMISLELHTTEHGYRPPDMDLAEISTSGFELLVFSYPHRLAPQRYDPICTSSAHHSTLYLSHSALTPSR
;
A
#
# COMPACT_ATOMS: atom_id res chain seq x y z
N MET A 1 1.81 -31.92 4.15
CA MET A 1 2.09 -30.59 4.74
C MET A 1 0.94 -30.19 5.64
N SER A 2 1.22 -29.77 6.87
CA SER A 2 0.21 -29.23 7.79
C SER A 2 0.20 -27.71 7.75
N PHE A 3 -0.99 -27.10 7.71
CA PHE A 3 -1.19 -25.64 7.72
C PHE A 3 -2.00 -25.18 8.94
N GLY A 4 -2.15 -26.04 9.96
CA GLY A 4 -2.93 -25.74 11.16
C GLY A 4 -2.42 -24.51 11.90
N TYR A 5 -1.10 -24.27 11.88
CA TYR A 5 -0.47 -23.12 12.52
C TYR A 5 -0.99 -21.78 11.99
N VAL A 6 -1.27 -21.67 10.68
CA VAL A 6 -1.81 -20.45 10.06
C VAL A 6 -3.23 -20.16 10.56
N LYS A 7 -4.05 -21.20 10.77
CA LYS A 7 -5.39 -21.04 11.32
C LYS A 7 -5.34 -20.53 12.75
N ASN A 8 -4.39 -21.02 13.53
CA ASN A 8 -4.22 -20.69 14.95
C ASN A 8 -3.47 -19.36 15.17
N ALA A 9 -2.78 -18.84 14.16
CA ALA A 9 -2.07 -17.58 14.27
C ALA A 9 -3.05 -16.42 14.56
N GLY A 10 -2.83 -15.74 15.68
CA GLY A 10 -3.48 -14.50 16.06
C GLY A 10 -2.92 -13.32 15.26
N LYS A 11 -1.58 -13.26 15.14
CA LYS A 11 -0.88 -12.26 14.33
C LYS A 11 0.36 -12.81 13.62
N PHE A 12 0.73 -12.10 12.55
CA PHE A 12 1.98 -12.28 11.81
C PHE A 12 2.85 -11.04 12.02
N LEU A 13 3.95 -11.24 12.74
CA LEU A 13 4.88 -10.19 13.13
C LEU A 13 6.15 -10.32 12.29
N CYS A 14 6.67 -9.20 11.81
CA CYS A 14 7.84 -9.19 10.93
C CYS A 14 8.89 -8.22 11.48
N ILE A 15 10.16 -8.62 11.50
CA ILE A 15 11.28 -7.72 11.75
C ILE A 15 11.83 -7.18 10.44
N GLY A 16 12.06 -5.87 10.36
CA GLY A 16 12.74 -5.27 9.22
C GLY A 16 14.26 -5.19 9.41
N ARG A 17 15.01 -5.28 8.31
CA ARG A 17 16.48 -5.06 8.27
C ARG A 17 17.28 -5.97 9.22
N ASN A 18 17.01 -7.27 9.19
CA ASN A 18 17.71 -8.21 10.07
C ASN A 18 18.97 -8.86 9.46
N TYR A 19 19.39 -8.50 8.25
CA TYR A 19 20.61 -9.04 7.60
C TYR A 19 21.52 -7.92 7.09
N LEU A 20 22.82 -7.97 7.40
CA LEU A 20 23.77 -6.89 7.10
C LEU A 20 23.93 -6.62 5.61
N ALA A 21 24.02 -7.68 4.80
CA ALA A 21 24.20 -7.56 3.37
C ALA A 21 22.97 -6.92 2.70
N HIS A 22 21.76 -7.26 3.17
CA HIS A 22 20.52 -6.63 2.71
C HIS A 22 20.42 -5.13 3.09
N ILE A 23 20.93 -4.74 4.26
CA ILE A 23 21.00 -3.32 4.66
C ILE A 23 21.89 -2.52 3.70
N LYS A 24 23.03 -3.09 3.29
CA LYS A 24 23.95 -2.46 2.34
C LYS A 24 23.33 -2.31 0.95
N GLU A 25 22.60 -3.31 0.47
CA GLU A 25 21.89 -3.26 -0.83
C GLU A 25 20.89 -2.10 -0.90
N LEU A 26 20.20 -1.83 0.21
CA LEU A 26 19.20 -0.76 0.30
C LEU A 26 19.79 0.59 0.73
N ASN A 27 21.13 0.73 0.77
CA ASN A 27 21.85 1.93 1.20
C ASN A 27 21.35 2.52 2.53
N ASN A 28 20.97 1.66 3.47
CA ASN A 28 20.46 2.07 4.78
C ASN A 28 21.57 1.99 5.84
N ALA A 29 21.48 2.84 6.87
CA ALA A 29 22.31 2.66 8.06
C ALA A 29 21.90 1.38 8.81
N LYS A 30 22.88 0.70 9.42
CA LYS A 30 22.60 -0.40 10.37
C LYS A 30 21.72 0.16 11.49
N PRO A 31 20.51 -0.35 11.70
CA PRO A 31 19.66 0.15 12.76
C PRO A 31 20.27 -0.23 14.11
N SER A 32 20.26 0.71 15.05
CA SER A 32 20.71 0.47 16.43
C SER A 32 19.72 -0.42 17.19
N GLU A 33 18.45 -0.37 16.81
CA GLU A 33 17.34 -1.12 17.42
C GLU A 33 16.50 -1.80 16.34
N PRO A 34 15.94 -3.00 16.60
CA PRO A 34 15.05 -3.64 15.65
C PRO A 34 13.74 -2.85 15.53
N PHE A 35 13.16 -2.85 14.34
CA PHE A 35 11.83 -2.30 14.11
C PHE A 35 10.94 -3.34 13.45
N PHE A 36 9.63 -3.18 13.65
CA PHE A 36 8.67 -4.23 13.36
C PHE A 36 7.46 -3.71 12.62
N PHE A 37 6.79 -4.61 11.91
CA PHE A 37 5.50 -4.36 11.27
C PHE A 37 4.66 -5.64 11.31
N LEU A 38 3.37 -5.48 11.09
CA LEU A 38 2.42 -6.59 11.04
C LEU A 38 1.99 -6.85 9.60
N LYS A 39 1.69 -8.11 9.30
CA LYS A 39 0.98 -8.49 8.08
C LYS A 39 -0.42 -9.03 8.43
N PRO A 40 -1.46 -8.63 7.69
CA PRO A 40 -2.81 -9.12 7.94
C PRO A 40 -2.92 -10.58 7.51
N LYS A 41 -3.77 -11.36 8.21
CA LYS A 41 -4.04 -12.76 7.88
C LYS A 41 -4.57 -12.96 6.45
N SER A 42 -5.25 -11.96 5.88
CA SER A 42 -5.70 -11.97 4.48
C SER A 42 -4.57 -11.95 3.45
N SER A 43 -3.36 -11.54 3.84
CA SER A 43 -2.20 -11.58 2.94
C SER A 43 -1.62 -12.99 2.76
N VAL A 44 -2.02 -13.95 3.60
CA VAL A 44 -1.52 -15.33 3.53
C VAL A 44 -1.86 -15.97 2.19
N LEU A 45 -0.86 -16.56 1.55
CA LEU A 45 -1.03 -17.47 0.42
C LEU A 45 -0.41 -18.82 0.76
N LEU A 46 -1.22 -19.88 0.83
CA LEU A 46 -0.70 -21.24 1.03
C LEU A 46 -0.41 -21.90 -0.32
N PRO A 47 0.44 -22.95 -0.35
CA PRO A 47 0.73 -23.68 -1.57
C PRO A 47 -0.56 -24.15 -2.24
N LYS A 48 -0.63 -24.00 -3.57
CA LYS A 48 -1.78 -24.42 -4.39
C LYS A 48 -3.08 -23.64 -4.15
N GLN A 49 -3.06 -22.51 -3.43
CA GLN A 49 -4.24 -21.64 -3.27
C GLN A 49 -4.40 -20.58 -4.35
N GLY A 50 -3.41 -20.42 -5.22
CA GLY A 50 -3.43 -19.45 -6.31
C GLY A 50 -2.06 -18.78 -6.50
N PRO A 51 -1.98 -17.80 -7.40
CA PRO A 51 -0.75 -17.05 -7.66
C PRO A 51 -0.55 -15.93 -6.63
N VAL A 52 0.67 -15.40 -6.59
CA VAL A 52 0.95 -14.08 -6.02
C VAL A 52 0.37 -13.03 -6.94
N LEU A 53 -0.48 -12.16 -6.41
CA LEU A 53 -1.20 -11.13 -7.15
C LEU A 53 -0.47 -9.80 -7.06
N VAL A 54 0.11 -9.34 -8.18
CA VAL A 54 0.80 -8.05 -8.30
C VAL A 54 -0.23 -6.96 -8.56
N PRO A 55 -0.47 -6.00 -7.64
CA PRO A 55 -1.34 -4.87 -7.90
C PRO A 55 -0.80 -4.00 -9.03
N ARG A 56 -1.68 -3.57 -9.94
CA ARG A 56 -1.27 -2.68 -11.05
C ARG A 56 -0.61 -1.40 -10.54
N GLY A 57 0.44 -0.96 -11.23
CA GLY A 57 1.22 0.23 -10.86
C GLY A 57 2.16 0.05 -9.67
N THR A 58 2.27 -1.17 -9.13
CA THR A 58 3.24 -1.47 -8.06
C THR A 58 4.43 -2.24 -8.60
N VAL A 59 5.59 -2.04 -7.96
CA VAL A 59 6.80 -2.81 -8.18
C VAL A 59 6.96 -3.75 -6.98
N VAL A 60 6.62 -5.03 -7.16
CA VAL A 60 6.61 -6.00 -6.07
C VAL A 60 7.96 -6.71 -6.00
N HIS A 61 8.52 -6.81 -4.81
CA HIS A 61 9.78 -7.50 -4.55
C HIS A 61 9.53 -8.74 -3.68
N HIS A 62 10.33 -9.79 -3.92
CA HIS A 62 10.38 -10.99 -3.08
C HIS A 62 11.38 -10.83 -1.93
N GLU A 63 11.07 -11.39 -0.77
CA GLU A 63 11.91 -11.40 0.42
C GLU A 63 11.78 -12.76 1.12
N VAL A 64 12.65 -13.73 0.86
CA VAL A 64 12.56 -15.06 1.51
C VAL A 64 13.00 -14.99 2.98
N GLU A 65 12.21 -15.55 3.88
CA GLU A 65 12.47 -15.47 5.32
C GLU A 65 12.19 -16.80 6.05
N LEU A 66 12.94 -17.05 7.13
CA LEU A 66 12.56 -18.06 8.11
C LEU A 66 11.45 -17.49 9.01
N ALA A 67 10.39 -18.26 9.20
CA ALA A 67 9.31 -17.91 10.12
C ALA A 67 9.33 -18.84 11.35
N CYS A 68 9.24 -18.26 12.54
CA CYS A 68 9.12 -18.99 13.82
C CYS A 68 7.65 -19.07 14.21
N VAL A 69 7.14 -20.27 14.46
CA VAL A 69 5.79 -20.49 15.01
C VAL A 69 5.91 -20.59 16.53
N ILE A 70 5.26 -19.68 17.25
CA ILE A 70 5.38 -19.58 18.70
C ILE A 70 4.52 -20.63 19.39
N GLY A 71 5.10 -21.31 20.36
CA GLY A 71 4.50 -22.41 21.12
C GLY A 71 4.07 -22.08 22.53
N LYS A 72 4.41 -20.87 23.03
CA LYS A 72 3.99 -20.40 24.36
C LYS A 72 3.79 -18.90 24.38
N THR A 73 2.87 -18.43 25.19
CA THR A 73 2.62 -16.99 25.37
C THR A 73 3.81 -16.32 26.06
N LEU A 74 4.29 -15.21 25.49
CA LEU A 74 5.41 -14.41 25.97
C LEU A 74 4.98 -12.96 26.16
N ARG A 75 5.27 -12.39 27.32
CA ARG A 75 4.88 -11.04 27.68
C ARG A 75 5.92 -10.43 28.62
N ASP A 76 6.26 -9.17 28.36
CA ASP A 76 7.10 -8.34 29.23
C ASP A 76 8.38 -9.07 29.68
N LEU A 77 9.04 -9.79 28.75
CA LEU A 77 10.23 -10.59 29.05
C LEU A 77 11.41 -9.70 29.42
N ASP A 78 12.07 -10.00 30.53
CA ASP A 78 13.32 -9.36 30.92
C ASP A 78 14.52 -10.01 30.18
N PRO A 79 15.28 -9.25 29.38
CA PRO A 79 16.43 -9.77 28.65
C PRO A 79 17.56 -10.34 29.53
N ALA A 80 17.61 -9.97 30.82
CA ALA A 80 18.63 -10.47 31.75
C ALA A 80 18.33 -11.88 32.28
N SER A 81 17.05 -12.26 32.35
CA SER A 81 16.59 -13.55 32.88
C SER A 81 16.06 -14.51 31.82
N PHE A 82 15.46 -14.01 30.74
CA PHE A 82 15.08 -14.81 29.58
C PHE A 82 16.32 -15.09 28.73
N THR A 83 16.69 -16.35 28.54
CA THR A 83 17.93 -16.74 27.85
C THR A 83 17.71 -17.04 26.36
N PRO A 84 18.78 -17.11 25.54
CA PRO A 84 18.69 -17.62 24.18
C PRO A 84 18.10 -19.03 24.08
N SER A 85 18.33 -19.90 25.06
CA SER A 85 17.70 -21.23 25.11
C SER A 85 16.20 -21.12 25.31
N ASP A 86 15.75 -20.28 26.24
CA ASP A 86 14.32 -20.06 26.50
C ASP A 86 13.59 -19.54 25.25
N ALA A 87 14.27 -18.70 24.46
CA ALA A 87 13.79 -18.22 23.18
C ALA A 87 13.55 -19.38 22.20
N LEU A 88 14.53 -20.27 22.02
CA LEU A 88 14.38 -21.46 21.17
C LEU A 88 13.31 -22.41 21.70
N ASP A 89 13.17 -22.55 23.03
CA ASP A 89 12.12 -23.32 23.69
C ASP A 89 10.75 -22.66 23.64
N SER A 90 10.68 -21.42 23.18
CA SER A 90 9.41 -20.75 22.88
C SER A 90 8.86 -21.13 21.52
N ILE A 91 9.68 -21.71 20.65
CA ILE A 91 9.31 -22.04 19.27
C ILE A 91 8.72 -23.44 19.24
N LYS A 92 7.54 -23.57 18.61
CA LYS A 92 6.85 -24.84 18.36
C LYS A 92 7.40 -25.55 17.11
N GLY A 93 7.81 -24.75 16.13
CA GLY A 93 8.38 -25.17 14.86
C GLY A 93 8.52 -23.97 13.94
N TYR A 94 8.69 -24.24 12.66
CA TYR A 94 9.06 -23.22 11.68
C TYR A 94 8.18 -23.30 10.43
N ALA A 95 8.34 -22.31 9.57
CA ALA A 95 7.88 -22.34 8.19
C ALA A 95 8.84 -21.48 7.35
N LEU A 96 8.83 -21.69 6.04
CA LEU A 96 9.40 -20.74 5.10
C LEU A 96 8.32 -19.72 4.75
N ALA A 97 8.71 -18.46 4.69
CA ALA A 97 7.86 -17.35 4.29
C ALA A 97 8.48 -16.57 3.13
N ILE A 98 7.64 -15.88 2.37
CA ILE A 98 8.08 -14.80 1.48
C ILE A 98 7.35 -13.52 1.88
N ASP A 99 8.09 -12.50 2.29
CA ASP A 99 7.55 -11.19 2.62
C ASP A 99 7.45 -10.29 1.38
N MET A 100 6.43 -10.53 0.56
CA MET A 100 6.21 -9.71 -0.63
C MET A 100 5.99 -8.25 -0.27
N SER A 101 6.65 -7.38 -1.02
CA SER A 101 6.71 -5.95 -0.72
C SER A 101 6.47 -5.12 -1.97
N ALA A 102 5.44 -4.27 -1.98
CA ALA A 102 5.28 -3.26 -3.02
C ALA A 102 6.30 -2.13 -2.77
N ARG A 103 7.49 -2.25 -3.35
CA ARG A 103 8.66 -1.43 -3.03
C ARG A 103 8.44 0.04 -3.28
N ASN A 104 7.92 0.39 -4.46
CA ASN A 104 7.64 1.78 -4.82
C ASN A 104 6.65 2.44 -3.84
N VAL A 105 5.62 1.70 -3.43
CA VAL A 105 4.65 2.13 -2.42
C VAL A 105 5.32 2.29 -1.06
N GLN A 106 6.16 1.33 -0.66
CA GLN A 106 6.88 1.39 0.61
C GLN A 106 7.77 2.63 0.71
N ASP A 107 8.47 2.97 -0.37
CA ASP A 107 9.35 4.13 -0.40
C ASP A 107 8.57 5.45 -0.38
N GLU A 108 7.39 5.50 -1.00
CA GLU A 108 6.47 6.62 -0.86
C GLU A 108 5.97 6.77 0.59
N MET A 109 5.54 5.67 1.23
CA MET A 109 5.08 5.70 2.63
C MET A 109 6.20 6.13 3.57
N LYS A 110 7.44 5.66 3.37
CA LYS A 110 8.61 6.12 4.15
C LYS A 110 8.83 7.62 4.02
N LYS A 111 8.80 8.17 2.79
CA LYS A 111 8.97 9.61 2.54
C LYS A 111 7.91 10.45 3.23
N LYS A 112 6.68 9.94 3.34
CA LYS A 112 5.54 10.62 3.98
C LYS A 112 5.41 10.33 5.48
N GLY A 113 6.25 9.46 6.05
CA GLY A 113 6.11 9.02 7.44
C GLY A 113 4.83 8.21 7.71
N LEU A 114 4.31 7.51 6.71
CA LEU A 114 3.05 6.75 6.80
C LEU A 114 3.27 5.26 7.15
N PRO A 115 2.24 4.58 7.69
CA PRO A 115 2.32 3.16 8.05
C PRO A 115 2.61 2.22 6.86
N TRP A 116 3.25 1.09 7.16
CA TRP A 116 3.63 0.09 6.15
C TRP A 116 2.55 -0.97 5.88
N THR A 117 1.35 -0.83 6.46
CA THR A 117 0.23 -1.76 6.27
C THR A 117 -0.06 -2.00 4.80
N ILE A 118 -0.09 -0.95 3.99
CA ILE A 118 -0.37 -1.04 2.55
C ILE A 118 0.74 -1.80 1.81
N PRO A 119 2.01 -1.33 1.80
CA PRO A 119 3.05 -1.97 0.98
C PRO A 119 3.38 -3.42 1.38
N LYS A 120 3.05 -3.82 2.62
CA LYS A 120 3.31 -5.16 3.16
C LYS A 120 2.05 -6.05 3.24
N GLY A 121 0.85 -5.50 3.08
CA GLY A 121 -0.40 -6.16 3.48
C GLY A 121 -1.43 -6.42 2.38
N PHE A 122 -1.06 -6.30 1.10
CA PHE A 122 -1.94 -6.74 0.01
C PHE A 122 -2.29 -8.23 0.14
N ASP A 123 -3.42 -8.63 -0.42
CA ASP A 123 -3.77 -10.04 -0.55
C ASP A 123 -2.63 -10.79 -1.24
N THR A 124 -2.37 -12.04 -0.84
CA THR A 124 -1.30 -12.91 -1.35
C THR A 124 0.15 -12.46 -1.09
N PHE A 125 0.39 -11.37 -0.34
CA PHE A 125 1.74 -10.87 -0.06
C PHE A 125 2.50 -11.65 1.03
N MET A 126 1.93 -12.71 1.58
CA MET A 126 2.58 -13.57 2.56
C MET A 126 2.47 -15.05 2.16
N PRO A 127 3.17 -15.49 1.10
CA PRO A 127 3.34 -16.91 0.87
C PRO A 127 3.98 -17.62 2.06
N LEU A 128 3.38 -18.72 2.50
CA LEU A 128 3.81 -19.50 3.66
C LEU A 128 3.83 -20.99 3.35
N SER A 129 4.90 -21.68 3.73
CA SER A 129 5.08 -23.12 3.46
C SER A 129 4.22 -24.00 4.37
N GLY A 130 4.41 -25.33 4.27
CA GLY A 130 3.94 -26.24 5.32
C GLY A 130 4.69 -26.01 6.63
N PHE A 131 4.07 -26.43 7.74
CA PHE A 131 4.71 -26.46 9.05
C PHE A 131 5.91 -27.41 9.04
N ILE A 132 7.06 -26.90 9.50
CA ILE A 132 8.31 -27.61 9.67
C ILE A 132 8.48 -27.91 11.17
N GLY A 133 8.64 -29.19 11.52
CA GLY A 133 8.83 -29.61 12.91
C GLY A 133 10.11 -29.03 13.52
N LYS A 134 10.09 -28.72 14.82
CA LYS A 134 11.29 -28.24 15.55
C LYS A 134 12.43 -29.26 15.51
N ASP A 135 12.11 -30.54 15.44
CA ASP A 135 13.06 -31.65 15.27
C ASP A 135 13.80 -31.63 13.92
N GLN A 136 13.20 -31.03 12.88
CA GLN A 136 13.82 -30.92 11.55
C GLN A 136 14.79 -29.73 11.44
N ILE A 137 14.64 -28.72 12.31
CA ILE A 137 15.54 -27.55 12.41
C ILE A 137 15.97 -27.43 13.88
N THR A 138 17.02 -28.14 14.23
CA THR A 138 17.58 -28.15 15.60
C THR A 138 18.28 -26.85 15.96
N ASP A 139 18.91 -26.19 14.98
CA ASP A 139 19.48 -24.85 15.11
C ASP A 139 18.90 -23.91 14.04
N PRO A 140 18.02 -22.95 14.40
CA PRO A 140 17.43 -22.03 13.43
C PRO A 140 18.43 -21.01 12.87
N TYR A 141 19.65 -20.91 13.43
CA TYR A 141 20.73 -20.11 12.87
C TYR A 141 21.57 -20.87 11.84
N ASN A 142 21.31 -22.17 11.63
CA ASN A 142 22.00 -22.98 10.62
C ASN A 142 21.03 -23.49 9.54
N VAL A 143 20.29 -22.55 8.93
CA VAL A 143 19.34 -22.83 7.84
C VAL A 143 19.75 -22.03 6.61
N GLU A 144 19.86 -22.68 5.46
CA GLU A 144 20.06 -21.99 4.18
C GLU A 144 18.70 -21.66 3.57
N LEU A 145 18.46 -20.38 3.30
CA LEU A 145 17.25 -19.91 2.63
C LEU A 145 17.53 -19.72 1.14
N ASN A 146 16.72 -20.36 0.31
CA ASN A 146 16.88 -20.36 -1.14
C ASN A 146 15.62 -19.81 -1.81
N LEU A 147 15.79 -18.97 -2.83
CA LEU A 147 14.72 -18.49 -3.70
C LEU A 147 15.24 -18.29 -5.13
N THR A 148 14.48 -18.83 -6.08
CA THR A 148 14.67 -18.62 -7.52
C THR A 148 13.47 -17.92 -8.13
N VAL A 149 13.73 -17.15 -9.19
CA VAL A 149 12.70 -16.60 -10.08
C VAL A 149 13.02 -17.10 -11.48
N ASN A 150 12.08 -17.80 -12.10
CA ASN A 150 12.24 -18.44 -13.42
C ASN A 150 13.50 -19.34 -13.49
N GLY A 151 13.77 -20.09 -12.42
CA GLY A 151 14.92 -20.98 -12.30
C GLY A 151 16.26 -20.29 -12.05
N GLN A 152 16.30 -18.96 -11.99
CA GLN A 152 17.50 -18.20 -11.66
C GLN A 152 17.54 -17.89 -10.17
N THR A 153 18.61 -18.29 -9.48
CA THR A 153 18.82 -17.96 -8.07
C THR A 153 18.85 -16.45 -7.86
N ARG A 154 17.96 -15.95 -6.99
CA ARG A 154 17.90 -14.55 -6.59
C ARG A 154 18.33 -14.35 -5.14
N GLN A 155 17.90 -15.24 -4.24
CA GLN A 155 18.35 -15.24 -2.86
C GLN A 155 18.90 -16.61 -2.47
N LYS A 156 20.05 -16.60 -1.81
CA LYS A 156 20.71 -17.76 -1.27
C LYS A 156 21.63 -17.31 -0.16
N ASP A 157 21.26 -17.55 1.10
CA ASP A 157 22.09 -17.20 2.25
C ASP A 157 21.70 -17.93 3.53
N MET A 158 22.58 -17.87 4.53
CA MET A 158 22.43 -18.56 5.82
C MET A 158 21.78 -17.69 6.89
N THR A 159 20.96 -18.30 7.75
CA THR A 159 20.30 -17.62 8.87
C THR A 159 21.25 -17.18 10.00
N ASN A 160 22.49 -17.68 10.04
CA ASN A 160 23.52 -17.21 10.98
C ASN A 160 23.94 -15.74 10.73
N LEU A 161 23.52 -15.16 9.61
CA LEU A 161 23.77 -13.76 9.27
C LEU A 161 22.73 -12.78 9.86
N MET A 162 21.77 -13.28 10.64
CA MET A 162 20.84 -12.42 11.39
C MET A 162 21.60 -11.48 12.34
N ILE A 163 21.24 -10.19 12.32
CA ILE A 163 21.84 -9.15 13.17
C ILE A 163 21.27 -9.21 14.58
N PHE A 164 19.95 -9.30 14.65
CA PHE A 164 19.19 -9.45 15.88
C PHE A 164 18.79 -10.91 16.01
N SER A 165 19.23 -11.52 17.11
CA SER A 165 18.87 -12.90 17.45
C SER A 165 17.36 -13.04 17.65
N ILE A 166 16.86 -14.27 17.54
CA ILE A 166 15.46 -14.60 17.88
C ILE A 166 15.16 -14.19 19.32
N HIS A 167 16.12 -14.38 20.23
CA HIS A 167 16.03 -13.89 21.61
C HIS A 167 15.80 -12.37 21.69
N ARG A 168 16.57 -11.57 20.94
CA ARG A 168 16.38 -10.11 20.89
C ARG A 168 15.02 -9.74 20.28
N ILE A 169 14.59 -10.45 19.23
CA ILE A 169 13.28 -10.25 18.62
C ILE A 169 12.17 -10.47 19.66
N LEU A 170 12.17 -11.62 20.34
CA LEU A 170 11.13 -11.99 21.31
C LEU A 170 11.10 -11.05 22.52
N THR A 171 12.26 -10.73 23.09
CA THR A 171 12.34 -9.83 24.25
C THR A 171 11.84 -8.43 23.90
N THR A 172 12.32 -7.84 22.80
CA THR A 172 11.86 -6.51 22.36
C THR A 172 10.37 -6.50 22.03
N MET A 173 9.84 -7.57 21.43
CA MET A 173 8.44 -7.59 21.03
C MET A 173 7.49 -7.83 22.18
N SER A 174 7.85 -8.73 23.09
CA SER A 174 7.04 -9.05 24.26
C SER A 174 6.80 -7.85 25.18
N SER A 175 7.69 -6.85 25.19
CA SER A 175 7.55 -5.61 25.97
C SER A 175 6.69 -4.54 25.29
N ILE A 176 6.34 -4.73 24.02
CA ILE A 176 5.47 -3.83 23.25
C ILE A 176 4.07 -4.44 23.13
N MET A 177 3.99 -5.73 22.80
CA MET A 177 2.74 -6.48 22.73
C MET A 177 2.98 -7.94 23.10
N THR A 178 2.02 -8.53 23.82
CA THR A 178 2.05 -9.96 24.12
C THR A 178 2.16 -10.78 22.83
N ILE A 179 3.11 -11.70 22.79
CA ILE A 179 3.23 -12.72 21.74
C ILE A 179 2.46 -13.94 22.23
N GLU A 180 1.40 -14.33 21.53
CA GLU A 180 0.53 -15.43 21.94
C GLU A 180 1.01 -16.76 21.36
N GLU A 181 0.65 -17.87 21.99
CA GLU A 181 0.82 -19.18 21.36
C GLU A 181 0.11 -19.19 19.99
N GLY A 182 0.81 -19.67 18.96
CA GLY A 182 0.32 -19.75 17.60
C GLY A 182 0.74 -18.56 16.72
N ASP A 183 1.18 -17.44 17.29
CA ASP A 183 1.71 -16.33 16.52
C ASP A 183 2.91 -16.74 15.67
N VAL A 184 3.09 -16.05 14.54
CA VAL A 184 4.15 -16.34 13.58
C VAL A 184 5.06 -15.12 13.45
N ILE A 185 6.36 -15.33 13.60
CA ILE A 185 7.37 -14.29 13.52
C ILE A 185 8.27 -14.52 12.31
N LEU A 186 8.21 -13.59 11.36
CA LEU A 186 9.09 -13.48 10.21
C LEU A 186 10.39 -12.77 10.63
N THR A 187 11.53 -13.40 10.34
CA THR A 187 12.83 -13.07 10.96
C THR A 187 13.74 -12.20 10.09
N GLY A 188 13.23 -11.67 8.98
CA GLY A 188 13.96 -10.86 8.02
C GLY A 188 14.54 -11.68 6.86
N THR A 189 14.86 -10.95 5.80
CA THR A 189 15.33 -11.50 4.53
C THR A 189 16.84 -11.27 4.31
N PRO A 190 17.56 -12.23 3.70
CA PRO A 190 18.94 -12.02 3.28
C PRO A 190 19.02 -11.12 2.04
N LYS A 191 20.24 -10.93 1.53
CA LYS A 191 20.53 -10.16 0.32
C LYS A 191 19.86 -10.76 -0.94
N GLY A 192 19.87 -10.02 -2.05
CA GLY A 192 19.35 -10.48 -3.34
C GLY A 192 17.86 -10.24 -3.55
N VAL A 193 17.27 -9.32 -2.77
CA VAL A 193 15.87 -8.90 -2.93
C VAL A 193 15.67 -8.25 -4.30
N GLY A 194 14.69 -8.72 -5.06
CA GLY A 194 14.48 -8.29 -6.44
C GLY A 194 13.02 -8.25 -6.86
N PRO A 195 12.72 -7.58 -7.98
CA PRO A 195 11.36 -7.44 -8.48
C PRO A 195 10.83 -8.74 -9.07
N ILE A 196 9.51 -8.90 -9.02
CA ILE A 196 8.72 -9.93 -9.74
C ILE A 196 7.68 -9.25 -10.62
N VAL A 197 7.31 -9.91 -11.71
CA VAL A 197 6.27 -9.45 -12.64
C VAL A 197 5.25 -10.55 -12.96
N PRO A 198 4.02 -10.20 -13.36
CA PRO A 198 3.06 -11.19 -13.85
C PRO A 198 3.66 -12.10 -14.93
N GLY A 199 3.48 -13.41 -14.79
CA GLY A 199 4.08 -14.45 -15.62
C GLY A 199 5.33 -15.10 -15.04
N ASP A 200 5.95 -14.50 -14.01
CA ASP A 200 7.07 -15.12 -13.30
C ASP A 200 6.64 -16.37 -12.52
N LYS A 201 7.61 -17.26 -12.30
CA LYS A 201 7.52 -18.41 -11.41
C LYS A 201 8.54 -18.29 -10.30
N ILE A 202 8.09 -18.41 -9.06
CA ILE A 202 8.93 -18.35 -7.88
C ILE A 202 9.01 -19.74 -7.27
N GLU A 203 10.23 -20.19 -6.97
CA GLU A 203 10.48 -21.38 -6.17
C GLU A 203 11.33 -21.00 -4.96
N ALA A 204 10.92 -21.39 -3.76
CA ALA A 204 11.68 -21.16 -2.55
C ALA A 204 11.68 -22.40 -1.64
N TRP A 205 12.78 -22.60 -0.91
CA TRP A 205 12.93 -23.70 0.05
C TRP A 205 13.97 -23.37 1.12
N ALA A 206 13.95 -24.14 2.20
CA ALA A 206 14.97 -24.16 3.24
C ALA A 206 15.81 -25.44 3.12
N GLU A 207 17.10 -25.34 3.44
CA GLU A 207 18.00 -26.47 3.60
C GLU A 207 18.64 -26.48 4.99
N VAL A 208 18.82 -27.68 5.55
CA VAL A 208 19.61 -27.94 6.76
C VAL A 208 20.67 -28.97 6.40
N ASP A 209 21.93 -28.67 6.68
CA ASP A 209 23.08 -29.54 6.35
C ASP A 209 23.10 -30.00 4.87
N GLY A 210 22.73 -29.09 3.96
CA GLY A 210 22.65 -29.34 2.51
C GLY A 210 21.49 -30.23 2.07
N LYS A 211 20.51 -30.50 2.95
CA LYS A 211 19.30 -31.25 2.64
C LYS A 211 18.10 -30.33 2.60
N ARG A 212 17.42 -30.31 1.46
CA ARG A 212 16.16 -29.59 1.27
C ARG A 212 15.06 -30.17 2.15
N LEU A 213 14.39 -29.31 2.91
CA LEU A 213 13.24 -29.66 3.75
C LEU A 213 11.97 -29.68 2.88
N PRO A 214 11.29 -30.81 2.68
CA PRO A 214 10.13 -30.90 1.80
C PRO A 214 8.98 -29.96 2.19
N GLU A 215 8.73 -29.80 3.50
CA GLU A 215 7.67 -28.96 4.05
C GLU A 215 7.89 -27.46 3.81
N SER A 216 9.14 -27.05 3.55
CA SER A 216 9.50 -25.66 3.29
C SER A 216 9.21 -25.21 1.86
N VAL A 217 8.90 -26.13 0.95
CA VAL A 217 8.83 -25.83 -0.49
C VAL A 217 7.64 -24.95 -0.82
N LEU A 218 7.93 -23.86 -1.52
CA LEU A 218 6.98 -22.94 -2.13
C LEU A 218 7.21 -22.91 -3.64
N GLU A 219 6.16 -23.21 -4.40
CA GLU A 219 6.11 -23.05 -5.85
C GLU A 219 4.92 -22.15 -6.17
N LEU A 220 5.20 -20.98 -6.72
CA LEU A 220 4.22 -19.90 -6.86
C LEU A 220 4.27 -19.33 -8.28
N ASP A 221 3.11 -19.29 -8.93
CA ASP A 221 2.94 -18.45 -10.12
C ASP A 221 2.71 -16.99 -9.68
N VAL A 222 3.08 -16.05 -10.55
CA VAL A 222 2.82 -14.63 -10.36
C VAL A 222 1.81 -14.16 -11.40
N ALA A 223 0.76 -13.46 -10.97
CA ALA A 223 -0.28 -12.94 -11.83
C ALA A 223 -0.57 -11.47 -11.52
N GLU A 224 -1.16 -10.75 -12.47
CA GLU A 224 -1.67 -9.41 -12.20
C GLU A 224 -2.93 -9.51 -11.32
N LYS A 225 -3.04 -8.64 -10.31
CA LYS A 225 -4.21 -8.60 -9.44
C LYS A 225 -5.45 -8.15 -10.22
N PRO A 226 -6.55 -8.93 -10.23
CA PRO A 226 -7.80 -8.49 -10.80
C PRO A 226 -8.48 -7.39 -9.94
N GLY A 227 -9.36 -6.61 -10.58
CA GLY A 227 -10.13 -5.55 -9.95
C GLY A 227 -9.63 -4.15 -10.29
N PRO A 228 -10.07 -3.11 -9.55
CA PRO A 228 -9.69 -1.72 -9.82
C PRO A 228 -8.20 -1.48 -9.56
N MET A 229 -7.64 -0.46 -10.21
CA MET A 229 -6.30 0.04 -9.89
C MET A 229 -6.29 0.45 -8.41
N TRP A 230 -5.31 -0.05 -7.65
CA TRP A 230 -5.08 0.48 -6.32
C TRP A 230 -4.29 1.79 -6.45
N GLY A 231 -4.87 2.88 -5.96
CA GLY A 231 -4.27 4.20 -5.89
C GLY A 231 -5.32 5.24 -5.46
N PRO A 232 -4.93 6.41 -4.92
CA PRO A 232 -5.83 7.55 -4.97
C PRO A 232 -6.21 7.75 -6.44
N CYS A 233 -7.37 8.29 -6.72
CA CYS A 233 -7.73 8.72 -8.07
C CYS A 233 -6.69 9.75 -8.57
N LEU A 234 -5.53 9.31 -9.04
CA LEU A 234 -4.69 10.07 -9.94
C LEU A 234 -5.37 9.90 -11.29
N ALA A 235 -6.47 10.64 -11.43
CA ALA A 235 -6.82 11.25 -12.68
C ALA A 235 -5.68 12.20 -13.09
N THR A 236 -4.48 11.68 -13.35
CA THR A 236 -3.70 12.25 -14.43
C THR A 236 -4.47 11.87 -15.68
N PHE A 237 -5.41 12.73 -16.06
CA PHE A 237 -5.75 12.89 -17.46
C PHE A 237 -4.40 13.00 -18.18
N ALA A 238 -3.95 11.92 -18.80
CA ALA A 238 -3.10 12.07 -19.95
C ALA A 238 -3.91 12.96 -20.89
N PRO A 239 -3.43 14.16 -21.27
CA PRO A 239 -4.11 14.89 -22.31
C PRO A 239 -4.14 13.94 -23.50
N ARG A 240 -5.35 13.49 -23.89
CA ARG A 240 -5.54 12.99 -25.24
C ARG A 240 -4.96 14.09 -26.11
N SER A 241 -3.95 13.74 -26.90
CA SER A 241 -3.28 14.64 -27.82
C SER A 241 -4.32 15.47 -28.56
N SER A 242 -4.54 16.70 -28.12
CA SER A 242 -5.24 17.69 -28.90
C SER A 242 -4.23 18.12 -29.94
N SER A 243 -4.48 17.67 -31.17
CA SER A 243 -3.96 18.26 -32.38
C SER A 243 -3.92 19.79 -32.23
N SER A 244 -2.71 20.31 -32.40
CA SER A 244 -2.32 21.71 -32.43
C SER A 244 -3.34 22.62 -33.10
N TYR A 245 -3.88 23.58 -32.34
CA TYR A 245 -4.27 24.87 -32.89
C TYR A 245 -3.69 25.97 -32.01
N THR A 246 -2.58 26.51 -32.48
CA THR A 246 -1.89 27.69 -31.96
C THR A 246 -2.81 28.90 -32.11
N LEU A 247 -3.42 29.36 -31.02
CA LEU A 247 -4.14 30.64 -31.03
C LEU A 247 -3.14 31.79 -30.89
N ARG A 248 -2.89 32.47 -32.02
CA ARG A 248 -2.34 33.84 -32.03
C ARG A 248 -3.34 34.75 -31.31
N ALA A 249 -2.98 35.23 -30.14
CA ALA A 249 -3.63 36.39 -29.55
C ALA A 249 -3.25 37.64 -30.37
N ALA A 250 -4.23 38.24 -31.06
CA ALA A 250 -4.08 39.56 -31.64
C ALA A 250 -4.96 40.54 -30.85
N SER A 251 -4.27 41.45 -30.18
CA SER A 251 -4.73 42.64 -29.47
C SER A 251 -5.75 43.46 -30.23
N VAL A 252 -6.84 43.85 -29.56
CA VAL A 252 -7.56 45.10 -29.87
C VAL A 252 -7.97 45.75 -28.55
N ALA A 253 -7.25 46.80 -28.16
CA ALA A 253 -7.81 47.88 -27.34
C ALA A 253 -7.18 49.20 -27.80
N ALA A 254 -8.06 50.14 -28.16
CA ALA A 254 -7.76 51.44 -28.72
C ALA A 254 -7.13 52.39 -27.68
N HIS A 255 -6.22 53.26 -28.12
CA HIS A 255 -6.45 54.71 -28.04
C HIS A 255 -5.48 55.51 -28.92
N ALA A 256 -6.02 56.56 -29.52
CA ALA A 256 -5.30 57.60 -30.20
C ALA A 256 -4.47 58.45 -29.20
N MET A 257 -3.54 59.21 -29.78
CA MET A 257 -2.68 60.25 -29.20
C MET A 257 -1.28 59.77 -28.79
N GLY A 258 -0.29 60.30 -29.51
CA GLY A 258 1.08 59.83 -29.54
C GLY A 258 2.00 60.46 -28.50
N GLU A 259 3.08 59.73 -28.23
CA GLU A 259 4.46 60.11 -27.86
C GLU A 259 5.13 58.86 -27.22
N PRO A 260 6.42 58.58 -27.44
CA PRO A 260 7.03 57.32 -27.01
C PRO A 260 7.62 57.43 -25.58
N LEU A 261 7.12 56.63 -24.64
CA LEU A 261 7.70 56.51 -23.31
C LEU A 261 8.63 55.29 -23.21
N LYS A 262 9.88 55.60 -22.85
CA LYS A 262 11.01 54.69 -22.60
C LYS A 262 10.73 53.77 -21.41
N VAL A 263 11.19 52.52 -21.50
CA VAL A 263 11.06 51.51 -20.43
C VAL A 263 12.35 51.39 -19.63
N ALA A 264 12.23 51.32 -18.29
CA ALA A 264 13.23 50.77 -17.37
C ALA A 264 12.53 50.19 -16.11
N PRO A 265 13.15 49.25 -15.36
CA PRO A 265 12.50 48.07 -14.75
C PRO A 265 12.16 48.17 -13.25
N TRP A 266 11.55 47.10 -12.71
CA TRP A 266 11.26 46.67 -11.32
C TRP A 266 10.13 47.38 -10.52
N GLU A 267 9.06 46.65 -10.12
CA GLU A 267 8.76 46.12 -8.76
C GLU A 267 7.32 45.58 -8.62
N LEU A 268 7.21 44.47 -7.87
CA LEU A 268 6.14 44.03 -6.94
C LEU A 268 4.65 43.98 -7.34
N GLY A 269 4.06 42.79 -7.10
CA GLY A 269 2.89 42.71 -6.21
C GLY A 269 1.59 42.17 -6.81
N ALA A 270 1.24 40.96 -6.37
CA ALA A 270 -0.11 40.43 -6.10
C ALA A 270 -1.33 41.05 -6.81
N MET A 271 -2.15 40.21 -7.47
CA MET A 271 -3.55 39.95 -7.07
C MET A 271 -4.29 39.03 -8.06
N GLU A 272 -5.27 38.35 -7.49
CA GLU A 272 -6.03 37.22 -7.99
C GLU A 272 -7.11 37.55 -9.03
N SER A 273 -7.42 36.49 -9.79
CA SER A 273 -8.70 36.11 -10.43
C SER A 273 -9.87 37.09 -10.51
N MET A 274 -10.37 37.27 -11.74
CA MET A 274 -11.81 37.20 -12.05
C MET A 274 -11.99 36.64 -13.46
N ILE A 275 -12.60 35.46 -13.58
CA ILE A 275 -13.17 34.98 -14.84
C ILE A 275 -14.69 35.00 -14.67
N SER A 276 -15.33 35.94 -15.36
CA SER A 276 -16.77 35.93 -15.61
C SER A 276 -17.05 34.99 -16.78
N LEU A 277 -17.94 34.01 -16.58
CA LEU A 277 -18.40 33.10 -17.63
C LEU A 277 -19.77 33.60 -18.14
N GLU A 278 -19.79 34.23 -19.32
CA GLU A 278 -21.03 34.44 -20.08
C GLU A 278 -21.22 33.27 -21.05
N LEU A 279 -22.33 32.52 -20.87
CA LEU A 279 -22.78 31.49 -21.79
C LEU A 279 -23.50 32.14 -22.97
N HIS A 280 -22.94 32.01 -24.17
CA HIS A 280 -23.66 32.21 -25.42
C HIS A 280 -23.89 30.86 -26.11
N THR A 281 -25.16 30.54 -26.29
CA THR A 281 -25.67 29.38 -27.01
C THR A 281 -25.42 29.54 -28.51
N THR A 282 -24.90 28.49 -29.16
CA THR A 282 -24.99 28.34 -30.62
C THR A 282 -25.44 26.92 -30.96
N GLU A 283 -26.34 26.87 -31.93
CA GLU A 283 -27.08 25.72 -32.43
C GLU A 283 -26.19 24.60 -32.96
N HIS A 284 -26.61 23.34 -32.77
CA HIS A 284 -26.71 22.36 -33.86
C HIS A 284 -27.57 21.15 -33.46
N GLY A 285 -28.28 20.63 -34.45
CA GLY A 285 -29.54 19.92 -34.28
C GLY A 285 -29.42 18.43 -33.97
N TYR A 286 -30.39 17.98 -33.17
CA TYR A 286 -30.91 16.62 -33.18
C TYR A 286 -32.30 16.63 -32.51
N ARG A 287 -33.34 16.19 -33.23
CA ARG A 287 -34.73 16.03 -32.73
C ARG A 287 -35.06 14.52 -32.64
N PRO A 288 -35.60 14.04 -31.51
CA PRO A 288 -36.48 12.87 -31.48
C PRO A 288 -37.96 13.33 -31.40
N PRO A 289 -38.93 12.48 -31.82
CA PRO A 289 -40.33 12.85 -31.97
C PRO A 289 -41.10 12.75 -30.64
N ASP A 290 -42.22 13.47 -30.63
CA ASP A 290 -43.33 13.42 -29.67
C ASP A 290 -43.06 13.98 -28.27
N MET A 291 -43.39 15.26 -28.07
CA MET A 291 -44.19 15.76 -26.94
C MET A 291 -44.62 17.22 -27.19
N ASP A 292 -45.89 17.50 -26.85
CA ASP A 292 -46.59 18.76 -27.09
C ASP A 292 -45.94 19.98 -26.43
N LEU A 293 -45.92 21.10 -27.16
CA LEU A 293 -45.42 22.41 -26.71
C LEU A 293 -46.51 23.12 -25.88
N ALA A 294 -46.21 23.41 -24.61
CA ALA A 294 -46.87 24.45 -23.84
C ALA A 294 -45.87 25.58 -23.58
N GLU A 295 -46.22 26.79 -24.02
CA GLU A 295 -45.45 28.02 -23.83
C GLU A 295 -45.29 28.34 -22.33
N ILE A 296 -44.06 28.63 -21.89
CA ILE A 296 -43.82 29.22 -20.57
C ILE A 296 -43.09 30.55 -20.74
N SER A 297 -43.84 31.59 -20.39
CA SER A 297 -43.42 32.96 -20.13
C SER A 297 -42.42 33.03 -18.97
N THR A 298 -41.36 33.80 -19.15
CA THR A 298 -40.36 34.09 -18.12
C THR A 298 -40.90 35.06 -17.07
N SER A 299 -41.10 34.59 -15.83
CA SER A 299 -40.98 35.44 -14.64
C SER A 299 -40.88 34.60 -13.37
N GLY A 300 -39.91 34.92 -12.51
CA GLY A 300 -39.96 34.61 -11.08
C GLY A 300 -39.22 33.35 -10.65
N PHE A 301 -38.15 33.56 -9.87
CA PHE A 301 -37.57 32.53 -9.02
C PHE A 301 -38.62 32.05 -8.01
N GLU A 302 -38.94 30.75 -8.01
CA GLU A 302 -39.53 30.06 -6.86
C GLU A 302 -38.79 28.76 -6.58
N LEU A 303 -38.40 28.59 -5.32
CA LEU A 303 -37.70 27.43 -4.77
C LEU A 303 -38.72 26.30 -4.53
N LEU A 304 -38.77 25.29 -5.40
CA LEU A 304 -39.58 24.09 -5.20
C LEU A 304 -38.76 22.99 -4.53
N VAL A 305 -39.04 22.73 -3.26
CA VAL A 305 -38.58 21.55 -2.53
C VAL A 305 -39.51 20.38 -2.88
N PHE A 306 -39.02 19.37 -3.60
CA PHE A 306 -39.74 18.12 -3.80
C PHE A 306 -39.24 17.05 -2.82
N SER A 307 -40.16 16.57 -1.98
CA SER A 307 -40.04 15.31 -1.23
C SER A 307 -40.68 14.20 -2.06
N TYR A 308 -39.99 13.06 -2.23
CA TYR A 308 -40.58 11.86 -2.82
C TYR A 308 -40.43 10.64 -1.91
N PRO A 309 -41.50 9.86 -1.69
CA PRO A 309 -41.45 8.57 -1.02
C PRO A 309 -41.37 7.39 -2.02
N HIS A 310 -40.74 6.31 -1.53
CA HIS A 310 -40.86 4.89 -1.91
C HIS A 310 -40.08 4.24 -3.10
N ARG A 311 -39.22 3.29 -2.69
CA ARG A 311 -38.92 1.91 -3.20
C ARG A 311 -39.15 1.57 -4.68
N LEU A 312 -38.05 1.21 -5.38
CA LEU A 312 -37.96 0.10 -6.34
C LEU A 312 -36.51 -0.48 -6.38
N ALA A 313 -36.40 -1.72 -6.87
CA ALA A 313 -35.34 -2.76 -6.73
C ALA A 313 -33.92 -2.43 -7.30
N PRO A 314 -32.88 -3.27 -7.05
CA PRO A 314 -31.48 -2.88 -7.22
C PRO A 314 -31.04 -2.98 -8.69
N GLN A 315 -30.76 -1.84 -9.32
CA GLN A 315 -29.92 -1.79 -10.50
C GLN A 315 -28.46 -1.58 -10.10
N ARG A 316 -27.55 -2.24 -10.83
CA ARG A 316 -26.10 -2.13 -10.68
C ARG A 316 -25.69 -0.66 -10.84
N TYR A 317 -25.10 -0.09 -9.79
CA TYR A 317 -24.46 1.21 -9.86
C TYR A 317 -22.96 1.01 -10.07
N ASP A 318 -22.46 1.45 -11.23
CA ASP A 318 -21.07 1.87 -11.37
C ASP A 318 -20.90 3.18 -10.57
N PRO A 319 -19.90 3.30 -9.69
CA PRO A 319 -19.71 4.53 -8.92
C PRO A 319 -19.05 5.60 -9.80
N ILE A 320 -19.83 6.60 -10.20
CA ILE A 320 -19.33 7.91 -10.60
C ILE A 320 -18.99 8.66 -9.30
N CYS A 321 -17.70 8.95 -9.10
CA CYS A 321 -17.22 9.80 -8.01
C CYS A 321 -17.73 11.25 -8.19
N THR A 322 -18.64 11.69 -7.32
CA THR A 322 -18.83 13.12 -7.04
C THR A 322 -17.82 13.56 -5.99
N SER A 323 -16.94 14.50 -6.34
CA SER A 323 -15.94 15.07 -5.44
C SER A 323 -16.57 15.91 -4.33
N SER A 324 -16.17 15.66 -3.09
CA SER A 324 -16.36 16.57 -1.95
C SER A 324 -15.48 17.81 -2.13
N ALA A 325 -16.08 18.95 -2.45
CA ALA A 325 -15.43 20.25 -2.31
C ALA A 325 -15.34 20.61 -0.81
N HIS A 326 -14.22 21.22 -0.43
CA HIS A 326 -14.01 21.79 0.90
C HIS A 326 -15.14 22.77 1.26
N HIS A 327 -15.93 22.44 2.28
CA HIS A 327 -16.76 23.44 2.97
C HIS A 327 -15.88 24.16 4.00
N SER A 328 -15.45 25.38 3.65
CA SER A 328 -15.01 26.37 4.63
C SER A 328 -16.25 26.95 5.29
N THR A 329 -16.57 26.53 6.51
CA THR A 329 -17.65 27.11 7.31
C THR A 329 -17.20 28.47 7.85
N LEU A 330 -17.72 29.56 7.28
CA LEU A 330 -17.63 30.89 7.90
C LEU A 330 -18.58 30.94 9.11
N TYR A 331 -18.02 31.16 10.31
CA TYR A 331 -18.81 31.55 11.48
C TYR A 331 -19.17 33.04 11.37
N LEU A 332 -20.44 33.35 11.13
CA LEU A 332 -20.99 34.69 11.34
C LEU A 332 -21.44 34.81 12.81
N SER A 333 -20.68 35.54 13.62
CA SER A 333 -21.10 35.98 14.95
C SER A 333 -22.24 36.99 14.81
N HIS A 334 -23.44 36.65 15.27
CA HIS A 334 -24.52 37.62 15.45
C HIS A 334 -24.34 38.35 16.78
N SER A 335 -23.94 39.62 16.71
CA SER A 335 -24.09 40.58 17.81
C SER A 335 -25.56 40.97 17.91
N ALA A 336 -26.22 40.63 19.01
CA ALA A 336 -27.59 41.04 19.26
C ALA A 336 -27.65 42.57 19.47
N LEU A 337 -28.32 43.28 18.56
CA LEU A 337 -28.79 44.65 18.79
C LEU A 337 -30.17 44.57 19.46
N THR A 338 -30.25 45.04 20.70
CA THR A 338 -31.50 45.27 21.42
C THR A 338 -32.23 46.48 20.82
N PRO A 339 -33.57 46.44 20.65
CA PRO A 339 -34.33 47.65 20.37
C PRO A 339 -34.61 48.40 21.67
N SER A 340 -34.23 49.68 21.70
CA SER A 340 -34.66 50.63 22.73
C SER A 340 -35.94 51.35 22.31
N ARG A 341 -36.94 51.29 23.20
CA ARG A 341 -38.21 52.03 23.32
C ARG A 341 -39.36 51.65 22.40
#